data_AF-A8QPD4-F1
#
_entry.id   AF-A8QPD4-F1
#
_cell.length_a   1.000
_cell.length_b   1.000
_cell.length_c   1.000
_cell.angle_alpha   90.00
_cell.angle_beta   90.00
_cell.angle_gamma   90.00
#
_symmetry.space_group_name_H-M   'P 1'
#
loop_
_entity.id
_entity.type
_entity.pdbx_description
1 polymer ?
#
loop_
_entity_poly.entity_id
_entity_poly.type
_entity_poly.pdbx_seq_one_letter_code
_entity_poly.pdbx_strand_id
1 'polypeptide(L)' 'CGKKFKSRGFLKRHMKNHPEHLAKKKYRCTDCDYTTNKKISLHNHLESHKLTSKSEKTT' A
#
# COMPACT_ATOMS: atom_id res chain seq x y z
N CYS A 1 7.52 -10.91 12.33
CA CYS A 1 7.30 -12.37 12.21
C CYS A 1 8.23 -13.23 13.07
N GLY A 2 9.06 -12.68 13.98
CA GLY A 2 9.92 -13.47 14.88
C GLY A 2 11.10 -14.21 14.23
N LYS A 3 11.24 -14.19 12.90
CA LYS A 3 12.34 -14.85 12.18
C LYS A 3 13.69 -14.23 12.51
N LYS A 4 14.65 -15.07 12.90
CA LYS A 4 16.05 -14.71 13.13
C LYS A 4 16.87 -15.03 11.88
N PHE A 5 17.85 -14.18 11.57
CA PHE A 5 18.70 -14.32 10.39
C PHE A 5 20.17 -14.29 10.81
N LYS A 6 20.99 -15.16 10.20
CA LYS A 6 22.44 -15.24 10.46
C LYS A 6 23.25 -14.03 9.99
N SER A 7 22.67 -13.17 9.15
CA SER A 7 23.33 -11.95 8.68
C SER A 7 22.35 -10.82 8.38
N ARG A 8 22.87 -9.59 8.40
CA ARG A 8 22.13 -8.37 8.04
C ARG A 8 21.63 -8.39 6.59
N GLY A 9 22.37 -9.05 5.68
CA GLY A 9 21.96 -9.19 4.27
C GLY A 9 20.68 -10.01 4.11
N PHE A 10 20.57 -11.15 4.81
CA PHE A 10 19.36 -11.98 4.78
C PHE A 10 18.16 -11.27 5.42
N LEU A 11 18.38 -10.57 6.54
CA LEU A 11 17.36 -9.74 7.16
C LEU A 11 16.87 -8.66 6.20
N LYS A 12 17.77 -7.96 5.51
CA LYS A 12 17.41 -6.91 4.54
C LYS A 12 16.58 -7.45 3.38
N ARG A 13 16.95 -8.60 2.82
CA ARG A 13 16.20 -9.27 1.73
C ARG A 13 14.83 -9.73 2.20
N HIS A 14 14.74 -10.29 3.41
CA HIS A 14 13.48 -10.67 4.03
C HIS A 14 12.59 -9.45 4.23
N MET A 15 13.10 -8.38 4.83
CA MET A 15 12.34 -7.15 5.10
C MET A 15 11.86 -6.47 3.82
N LYS A 16 12.63 -6.50 2.73
CA LYS A 16 12.20 -5.96 1.42
C LYS A 16 10.87 -6.56 0.93
N ASN A 17 10.61 -7.84 1.22
CA ASN A 17 9.40 -8.56 0.82
C ASN A 17 8.50 -8.91 2.01
N HIS A 18 8.82 -8.42 3.22
CA HIS A 18 8.06 -8.75 4.41
C HIS A 18 6.70 -8.06 4.33
N PRO A 19 5.57 -8.72 4.66
CA PRO A 19 4.23 -8.18 4.51
C PRO A 19 4.03 -6.83 5.19
N GLU A 20 4.68 -6.58 6.33
CA GLU A 20 4.69 -5.29 7.02
C GLU A 20 5.34 -4.18 6.17
N HIS A 21 6.46 -4.47 5.52
CA HIS A 21 7.17 -3.52 4.67
C HIS A 21 6.41 -3.30 3.35
N LEU A 22 5.79 -4.36 2.81
CA LEU A 22 4.86 -4.25 1.68
C LEU A 22 3.61 -3.46 2.08
N ALA A 23 3.14 -3.58 3.32
CA ALA A 23 2.02 -2.84 3.89
C ALA A 23 2.37 -1.37 4.15
N LYS A 24 3.58 -1.07 4.65
CA LYS A 24 4.11 0.29 4.79
C LYS A 24 4.35 0.97 3.44
N LYS A 25 4.52 0.19 2.37
CA LYS A 25 4.61 0.66 0.99
C LYS A 25 3.26 0.67 0.27
N LYS A 26 2.14 0.61 1.01
CA LYS A 26 0.81 0.80 0.46
C LYS A 26 0.52 2.29 0.36
N TYR A 27 0.19 2.72 -0.85
CA TYR A 27 -0.47 3.98 -1.15
C TYR A 27 -1.95 3.81 -0.79
N ARG A 28 -2.44 4.62 0.14
CA ARG A 28 -3.85 4.63 0.57
C ARG A 28 -4.56 5.81 -0.07
N CYS A 29 -5.77 5.58 -0.58
CA CYS A 29 -6.66 6.64 -1.02
C CYS A 29 -7.13 7.47 0.18
N THR A 30 -7.24 8.78 -0.01
CA THR A 30 -7.76 9.71 1.00
C THR A 30 -9.28 9.76 1.03
N ASP A 31 -9.92 9.35 -0.07
CA ASP A 31 -11.36 9.50 -0.29
C ASP A 31 -12.13 8.18 -0.10
N CYS A 32 -11.44 7.03 0.01
CA CYS A 32 -12.03 5.73 0.33
C CYS A 32 -10.99 4.75 0.93
N ASP A 33 -11.41 3.52 1.26
CA ASP A 33 -10.54 2.50 1.85
C ASP A 33 -9.64 1.75 0.84
N TYR A 34 -9.61 2.19 -0.42
CA TYR A 34 -8.74 1.61 -1.43
C TYR A 34 -7.26 1.76 -1.06
N THR A 35 -6.54 0.64 -1.09
CA THR A 35 -5.10 0.57 -0.84
C THR A 35 -4.39 -0.25 -1.92
N THR A 36 -3.24 0.23 -2.37
CA THR A 36 -2.43 -0.44 -3.39
C THR A 36 -0.94 -0.29 -3.11
N ASN A 37 -0.12 -1.23 -3.56
CA ASN A 37 1.34 -1.16 -3.42
C ASN A 37 2.03 -0.44 -4.59
N LYS A 38 1.26 0.09 -5.56
CA LYS A 38 1.76 0.79 -6.75
C LYS A 38 1.25 2.23 -6.82
N LYS A 39 2.16 3.19 -6.98
CA LYS A 39 1.82 4.62 -7.12
C LYS A 39 0.90 4.89 -8.32
N ILE A 40 1.18 4.26 -9.46
CA ILE A 40 0.37 4.41 -10.68
C ILE A 40 -1.06 3.89 -10.51
N SER A 41 -1.23 2.79 -9.77
CA SER A 41 -2.57 2.28 -9.45
C SER A 41 -3.34 3.24 -8.55
N LEU A 42 -2.69 3.91 -7.59
CA LEU A 42 -3.35 4.95 -6.80
C LEU A 42 -3.72 6.15 -7.68
N HIS A 43 -2.83 6.59 -8.56
CA HIS A 43 -3.10 7.72 -9.46
C HIS A 43 -4.34 7.47 -10.32
N ASN A 44 -4.39 6.34 -11.03
CA ASN A 44 -5.54 6.00 -11.88
C ASN A 44 -6.83 5.85 -11.06
N HIS A 45 -6.74 5.32 -9.85
CA HIS A 45 -7.87 5.23 -8.93
C HIS A 45 -8.39 6.62 -8.52
N LEU A 46 -7.50 7.57 -8.21
CA LEU A 46 -7.89 8.96 -7.91
C LEU A 46 -8.53 9.65 -9.12
N GLU A 47 -8.11 9.32 -10.34
CA GLU A 47 -8.80 9.80 -11.55
C GLU A 47 -10.21 9.24 -11.66
N SER A 48 -10.43 7.98 -11.28
CA SER A 48 -11.79 7.42 -11.19
C SER A 48 -12.67 8.23 -10.23
N HIS A 49 -12.16 8.66 -9.06
CA HIS A 49 -12.94 9.49 -8.13
C HIS A 49 -13.36 10.83 -8.74
N LYS A 50 -12.52 11.43 -9.59
CA LYS A 50 -12.88 12.68 -10.29
C LYS A 50 -14.02 12.45 -11.29
N LEU A 51 -14.08 11.27 -11.89
CA LEU A 51 -15.14 10.86 -12.81
C LEU A 51 -16.41 10.41 -12.07
N THR A 52 -16.29 9.91 -10.84
CA THR A 52 -17.39 9.35 -10.03
C THR A 52 -17.76 10.21 -8.81
N SER A 53 -17.47 11.51 -8.79
CA SER A 53 -17.73 12.44 -7.66
C SER A 53 -19.22 12.67 -7.30
N LYS A 54 -20.10 11.68 -7.51
CA LYS A 54 -21.35 11.50 -6.79
C LYS A 54 -21.30 10.13 -6.12
N SER A 55 -21.43 10.11 -4.78
CA SER A 55 -21.37 8.92 -3.92
C SER A 55 -19.92 8.48 -3.69
N GLU A 56 -19.33 8.46 -2.51
CA GLU A 56 -19.89 8.17 -1.19
C GLU A 56 -19.01 8.86 -0.14
N LYS A 57 -19.52 9.95 0.45
CA LYS A 57 -19.07 10.36 1.79
C LYS A 57 -19.99 9.61 2.75
N THR A 58 -19.51 8.52 3.32
CA THR A 58 -20.26 7.80 4.35
C THR A 58 -19.45 7.84 5.63
N THR A 59 -19.88 8.78 6.48
CA THR A 59 -19.91 8.77 7.95
C THR A 59 -18.62 8.51 8.72
#